data_AF-A0A4R3UIG3-F1
#
_entry.id   AF-A0A4R3UIG3-F1
#
_cell.length_a   1.000
_cell.length_b   1.000
_cell.length_c   1.000
_cell.angle_alpha   90.00
_cell.angle_beta   90.00
_cell.angle_gamma   90.00
#
_symmetry.space_group_name_H-M   'P 1'
#
loop_
_entity.id
_entity.type
_entity.pdbx_description
1 polymer ?
#
loop_
_entity_poly.entity_id
_entity_poly.type
_entity_poly.pdbx_seq_one_letter_code
_entity_poly.pdbx_strand_id
1 'polypeptide(L)' 'MYQYDLMLFVPGHQQGGWLIDALAVTESSFAGQQIDGLIGRDVIDRGLLVYNGQAGHFTLCY' A
#
# COMPACT_ATOMS: atom_id res chain seq x y z
N MET A 1 0.18 -21.12 -3.63
CA MET A 1 0.58 -19.75 -3.98
C MET A 1 -0.59 -19.17 -4.73
N TYR A 2 -1.31 -18.26 -4.10
CA TYR A 2 -2.47 -17.62 -4.70
C TYR A 2 -2.07 -16.24 -5.22
N GLN A 3 -2.66 -15.85 -6.33
CA GLN A 3 -2.46 -14.55 -6.95
C GLN A 3 -3.80 -13.82 -6.98
N TYR A 4 -3.77 -12.54 -6.65
CA TYR A 4 -4.95 -11.69 -6.58
C TYR A 4 -4.68 -10.39 -7.32
N ASP A 5 -5.73 -9.78 -7.85
CA ASP A 5 -5.65 -8.41 -8.35
C ASP A 5 -6.19 -7.47 -7.28
N LEU A 6 -5.37 -6.54 -6.81
CA LEU A 6 -5.74 -5.56 -5.79
C LEU A 6 -5.81 -4.17 -6.40
N MET A 7 -6.93 -3.48 -6.16
CA MET A 7 -7.11 -2.08 -6.50
C MET A 7 -7.08 -1.27 -5.21
N LEU A 8 -6.27 -0.21 -5.16
CA LEU A 8 -6.20 0.70 -4.01
C LEU A 8 -6.93 1.99 -4.36
N PHE A 9 -7.97 2.31 -3.58
CA PHE A 9 -8.62 3.63 -3.64
C PHE A 9 -8.30 4.40 -2.37
N VAL A 10 -7.64 5.54 -2.51
CA VAL A 10 -7.38 6.46 -1.41
C VAL A 10 -8.34 7.65 -1.54
N PRO A 11 -9.30 7.82 -0.62
CA PRO A 11 -10.28 8.89 -0.72
C PRO A 11 -9.61 10.26 -0.56
N GLY A 12 -9.95 11.18 -1.46
CA GLY A 12 -9.59 12.60 -1.35
C GLY A 12 -10.61 13.36 -0.50
N HIS A 13 -10.18 14.47 0.12
CA HIS A 13 -11.05 15.23 1.03
C HIS A 13 -12.07 16.13 0.30
N GLN A 14 -11.79 16.59 -0.93
CA GLN A 14 -12.64 17.58 -1.64
C GLN A 14 -12.84 17.34 -3.15
N GLN A 15 -11.92 16.67 -3.81
CA GLN A 15 -12.04 16.25 -5.22
C GLN A 15 -11.72 14.76 -5.26
N GLY A 16 -12.31 14.02 -6.22
CA GLY A 16 -12.30 12.56 -6.28
C GLY A 16 -11.00 11.89 -5.82
N GLY A 17 -11.13 10.75 -5.15
CA GLY A 17 -9.97 10.04 -4.60
C GLY A 17 -9.04 9.50 -5.67
N TRP A 18 -7.87 9.07 -5.23
CA TRP A 18 -6.87 8.47 -6.10
C TRP A 18 -7.06 6.97 -6.18
N LEU A 19 -7.14 6.50 -7.42
CA LEU A 19 -7.30 5.09 -7.72
C LEU A 19 -5.98 4.59 -8.33
N ILE A 20 -5.37 3.62 -7.68
CA ILE A 20 -4.33 2.80 -8.29
C ILE A 20 -5.05 1.69 -9.06
N ASP A 21 -4.77 1.59 -10.36
CA ASP A 21 -5.22 0.47 -11.19
C ASP A 21 -4.91 -0.87 -10.53
N ALA A 22 -5.70 -1.89 -10.84
CA ALA A 22 -5.50 -3.22 -10.27
C ALA A 22 -4.05 -3.71 -10.48
N LEU A 23 -3.37 -4.00 -9.38
CA LEU A 23 -2.03 -4.56 -9.34
C LEU A 23 -2.12 -6.04 -9.00
N ALA A 24 -1.44 -6.87 -9.79
CA ALA A 24 -1.30 -8.28 -9.50
C ALA A 24 -0.37 -8.47 -8.29
N VAL A 25 -0.89 -9.02 -7.20
CA VAL A 25 -0.13 -9.34 -5.99
C VAL A 25 -0.09 -10.84 -5.76
N THR A 26 1.00 -11.30 -5.19
CA THR A 26 1.13 -12.71 -4.77
C THR A 26 0.97 -12.80 -3.25
N GLU A 27 0.12 -13.71 -2.81
CA GLU A 27 0.07 -14.08 -1.40
C GLU A 27 1.39 -14.72 -0.98
N SER A 28 2.00 -14.15 0.06
CA SER A 28 3.19 -14.71 0.69
C SER A 28 2.97 -14.79 2.20
N SER A 29 3.30 -15.95 2.78
CA SER A 29 3.24 -16.14 4.22
C SER A 29 4.53 -15.67 4.86
N PHE A 30 4.42 -14.77 5.84
CA PHE A 30 5.52 -14.30 6.67
C PHE A 30 5.42 -14.82 8.11
N ALA A 31 4.79 -15.99 8.29
CA ALA A 31 4.62 -16.61 9.60
C ALA A 31 5.96 -16.71 10.36
N GLY A 32 5.99 -16.19 11.59
CA GLY A 32 7.19 -16.15 12.43
C GLY A 32 8.12 -14.95 12.22
N GLN A 33 7.84 -14.04 11.27
CA GLN A 33 8.68 -12.87 11.00
C GLN A 33 8.14 -11.55 11.56
N GLN A 34 6.99 -11.57 12.24
CA GLN A 34 6.31 -10.36 12.75
C GLN A 34 6.05 -9.31 11.66
N ILE A 35 5.77 -9.76 10.43
CA ILE A 35 5.42 -8.92 9.29
C ILE A 35 3.95 -9.16 8.97
N ASP A 36 3.12 -8.14 9.18
CA ASP A 36 1.68 -8.20 8.88
C ASP A 36 1.39 -8.00 7.37
N GLY A 37 2.30 -7.35 6.66
CA GLY A 37 2.19 -7.12 5.22
C GLY A 37 3.42 -6.41 4.64
N LEU A 38 3.56 -6.48 3.32
CA LEU A 38 4.59 -5.78 2.56
C LEU A 38 3.93 -4.91 1.49
N ILE A 39 4.39 -3.67 1.39
CA ILE A 39 4.07 -2.79 0.28
C ILE A 39 5.25 -2.85 -0.69
N GLY A 40 4.96 -3.29 -1.91
CA GLY A 40 5.96 -3.40 -2.98
C GLY A 40 6.37 -2.03 -3.53
N ARG A 41 7.46 -2.03 -4.31
CA ARG A 41 7.96 -0.82 -4.98
C ARG A 41 6.98 -0.29 -6.04
N ASP A 42 6.22 -1.17 -6.66
CA ASP A 42 5.16 -0.84 -7.62
C ASP A 42 4.10 0.13 -7.06
N VAL A 43 3.75 0.00 -5.77
CA VAL A 43 2.88 0.95 -5.08
C VAL A 43 3.63 2.24 -4.73
N ILE A 44 4.87 2.13 -4.26
CA ILE A 44 5.69 3.28 -3.85
C ILE A 44 6.04 4.17 -5.04
N ASP A 45 6.30 3.62 -6.23
CA ASP A 45 6.66 4.37 -7.45
C ASP A 45 5.50 5.28 -7.94
N ARG A 46 4.28 5.08 -7.43
CA ARG A 46 3.11 5.90 -7.77
C ARG A 46 2.83 7.01 -6.74
N GLY A 47 3.62 7.13 -5.67
CA GLY A 47 3.41 8.11 -4.62
C GLY A 47 4.63 8.38 -3.74
N LEU A 48 4.40 8.94 -2.55
CA LEU A 48 5.43 9.17 -1.54
C LEU A 48 4.99 8.53 -0.22
N LEU A 49 5.79 7.61 0.31
CA LEU A 49 5.58 7.02 1.63
C LEU A 49 6.46 7.74 2.66
N VAL A 50 5.83 8.47 3.58
CA VAL A 50 6.51 9.23 4.64
C VAL A 50 6.28 8.55 5.99
N TYR A 51 7.35 8.18 6.67
CA TYR A 51 7.26 7.72 8.05
C TYR A 51 7.25 8.91 9.02
N ASN A 52 6.21 9.03 9.84
CA ASN A 52 6.17 9.98 10.94
C ASN A 52 6.57 9.27 12.23
N GLY A 53 7.82 9.47 12.67
CA GLY A 53 8.37 8.84 13.87
C GLY A 53 7.71 9.26 15.19
N GLN A 54 7.08 10.44 15.25
CA GLN A 54 6.37 10.88 16.46
C GLN A 54 4.99 10.22 16.57
N ALA A 55 4.28 10.07 15.45
CA ALA A 55 2.97 9.44 15.42
C ALA A 55 3.05 7.90 15.31
N GLY A 56 4.19 7.35 14.90
CA GLY A 56 4.37 5.91 14.68
C GLY A 56 3.61 5.39 13.46
N HIS A 57 3.30 6.26 12.49
CA HIS A 57 2.49 5.93 11.32
C HIS A 57 3.23 6.23 10.01
N PHE A 58 2.90 5.47 8.96
CA PHE A 58 3.26 5.80 7.60
C PHE A 58 2.13 6.58 6.94
N THR A 59 2.46 7.66 6.24
CA THR A 59 1.54 8.43 5.40
C THR A 59 1.88 8.16 3.95
N LEU A 60 0.92 7.65 3.18
CA LEU A 60 1.02 7.57 1.73
C LEU A 60 0.42 8.83 1.14
N CYS A 61 1.25 9.63 0.49
CA CYS A 61 0.85 10.81 -0.28
C CYS A 61 0.84 10.45 -1.77
N TYR A 62 -0.13 10.98 -2.51
CA TYR A 62 -0.34 10.74 -3.93
C TYR A 62 -0.71 12.05 -4.64
#